data_AF-A0A951KR33-F1
#
_entry.id   AF-A0A951KR33-F1
#
_cell.length_a   1.000
_cell.length_b   1.000
_cell.length_c   1.000
_cell.angle_alpha   90.00
_cell.angle_beta   90.00
_cell.angle_gamma   90.00
#
_symmetry.space_group_name_H-M   'P 1'
#
loop_
_entity.id
_entity.type
_entity.pdbx_description
1 polymer ?
#
loop_
_entity_poly.entity_id
_entity_poly.type
_entity_poly.pdbx_seq_one_letter_code
_entity_poly.pdbx_strand_id
1 'polypeptide(L)'
;MTQPWQPPDLDEIRPDRFIINNDKLRPVLRGEGVTVGKFFELVTWRREGLIGRIRMRGFNVRTLEDRVTALRGIKHVEPPGPEGARVLHHPKERIAHFDSTRLHWCDLPTVDHGGKPAVRIASNIAIRRRKSRGHADYYITAPVVNGEINFLPTKEIAALIHAYSQIAQEHPPVLRYTLADDIYSIPRQQAQLPEPHQEVLDMLAVDKAEPWRIPAPVIELAAGVFAKLGIDLQPQR
;
A
#
# COMPACT_ATOMS: atom_id res chain seq x y z
N MET A 1 10.32 -7.82 24.20
CA MET A 1 10.52 -6.41 24.59
C MET A 1 10.53 -5.58 23.32
N THR A 2 9.46 -4.84 23.03
CA THR A 2 9.43 -3.88 21.92
C THR A 2 10.17 -2.62 22.36
N GLN A 3 11.31 -2.31 21.73
CA GLN A 3 11.96 -1.01 21.94
C GLN A 3 10.95 0.11 21.65
N PRO A 4 10.92 1.17 22.48
CA PRO A 4 10.12 2.36 22.17
C PRO A 4 10.59 2.93 20.83
N TRP A 5 9.63 3.32 19.98
CA TRP A 5 9.93 3.91 18.68
C TRP A 5 10.77 5.18 18.87
N GLN A 6 11.92 5.23 18.19
CA GLN A 6 12.76 6.42 18.11
C GLN A 6 12.77 6.92 16.67
N PRO A 7 12.59 8.23 16.43
CA PRO A 7 12.72 8.78 15.09
C PRO A 7 14.14 8.53 14.55
N PRO A 8 14.31 8.23 13.25
CA PRO A 8 15.63 8.09 12.66
C PRO A 8 16.40 9.41 12.75
N ASP A 9 17.71 9.35 12.93
CA ASP A 9 18.57 10.53 13.01
C ASP A 9 18.52 11.35 11.70
N LEU A 10 18.41 10.64 10.56
CA LEU A 10 18.20 11.19 9.22
C LEU A 10 17.08 10.43 8.52
N ASP A 11 16.05 11.13 8.05
CA ASP A 11 14.88 10.52 7.41
C ASP A 11 14.70 11.04 5.98
N GLU A 12 14.78 10.16 4.98
CA GLU A 12 14.47 10.53 3.59
C GLU A 12 12.96 10.64 3.42
N ILE A 13 12.52 11.81 2.94
CA ILE A 13 11.11 12.15 2.76
C ILE A 13 10.71 12.38 1.30
N ARG A 14 11.71 12.56 0.43
CA ARG A 14 11.65 12.56 -1.03
C ARG A 14 13.03 12.15 -1.56
N PRO A 15 13.15 11.72 -2.83
CA PRO A 15 14.45 11.42 -3.42
C PRO A 15 15.45 12.54 -3.12
N ASP A 16 16.58 12.18 -2.52
CA ASP A 16 17.68 13.09 -2.18
C ASP A 16 17.35 14.18 -1.15
N ARG A 17 16.15 14.18 -0.56
CA ARG A 17 15.72 15.15 0.44
C ARG A 17 15.41 14.49 1.76
N PHE A 18 16.12 14.94 2.78
CA PHE A 18 16.12 14.38 4.12
C PHE A 18 15.66 15.39 5.17
N ILE A 19 15.09 14.89 6.27
CA ILE A 19 14.90 15.59 7.53
C ILE A 19 16.01 15.17 8.49
N ILE A 20 16.73 16.14 9.03
CA ILE A 20 17.70 15.96 10.11
C ILE A 20 16.94 16.03 11.45
N ASN A 21 16.86 14.90 12.14
CA ASN A 21 16.30 14.84 13.49
C ASN A 21 17.40 14.90 14.58
N ASN A 22 18.66 14.66 14.20
CA ASN A 22 19.82 14.72 15.09
C ASN A 22 20.89 15.67 14.55
N ASP A 23 21.09 16.82 15.22
CA ASP A 23 22.02 17.86 14.78
C ASP A 23 23.50 17.40 14.78
N LYS A 24 23.83 16.30 15.46
CA LYS A 24 25.18 15.69 15.41
C LYS A 24 25.55 15.19 14.01
N LEU A 25 24.59 15.06 13.09
CA LEU A 25 24.83 14.72 11.69
C LEU A 25 25.37 15.87 10.85
N ARG A 26 25.14 17.14 11.23
CA ARG A 26 25.48 18.30 10.40
C ARG A 26 26.95 18.35 9.97
N PRO A 27 27.95 18.01 10.81
CA PRO A 27 29.34 17.96 10.38
C PRO A 27 29.60 16.91 9.29
N VAL A 28 28.84 15.80 9.27
CA VAL A 28 28.96 14.71 8.29
C VAL A 28 28.33 15.09 6.95
N LEU A 29 27.26 15.88 6.97
CA LEU A 29 26.53 16.36 5.80
C LEU A 29 27.19 17.56 5.10
N ARG A 30 28.20 18.18 5.74
CA ARG A 30 28.88 19.37 5.22
C ARG A 30 29.60 19.03 3.91
N GLY A 31 29.28 19.79 2.86
CA GLY A 31 29.88 19.62 1.53
C GLY A 31 29.22 18.56 0.66
N GLU A 32 28.23 17.82 1.18
CA GLU A 32 27.48 16.82 0.43
C GLU A 32 26.19 17.39 -0.20
N GLY A 33 25.74 18.55 0.28
CA GLY A 33 24.43 19.08 -0.08
C GLY A 33 24.14 20.43 0.54
N VAL A 34 22.90 20.87 0.36
CA VAL A 34 22.37 22.13 0.88
C VAL A 34 21.52 21.84 2.11
N THR A 35 21.73 22.58 3.19
CA THR A 35 20.93 22.46 4.41
C THR A 35 20.12 23.73 4.64
N VAL A 36 18.79 23.59 4.78
CA VAL A 36 17.87 24.70 5.11
C VAL A 36 17.05 24.30 6.34
N GLY A 37 17.40 24.88 7.49
CA GLY A 37 16.79 24.52 8.77
C GLY A 37 17.04 23.05 9.13
N LYS A 38 15.96 22.24 9.18
CA LYS A 38 16.02 20.79 9.41
C LYS A 38 16.08 19.97 8.14
N PHE A 39 15.94 20.59 6.96
CA PHE A 39 15.99 19.86 5.70
C PHE A 39 17.40 19.83 5.15
N PHE A 40 17.79 18.68 4.60
CA PHE A 40 19.03 18.49 3.85
C PHE A 40 18.67 17.97 2.47
N GLU A 41 19.22 18.61 1.44
CA GLU A 41 19.08 18.20 0.05
C GLU A 41 20.45 17.78 -0.47
N LEU A 42 20.57 16.50 -0.82
CA LEU A 42 21.77 15.93 -1.38
C LEU A 42 21.93 16.42 -2.82
N VAL A 43 23.12 16.94 -3.13
CA VAL A 43 23.45 17.42 -4.49
C VAL A 43 24.58 16.62 -5.12
N THR A 44 25.22 15.74 -4.35
CA THR A 44 26.31 14.89 -4.84
C THR A 44 25.77 13.58 -5.41
N TRP A 45 26.42 13.08 -6.46
CA TRP A 45 26.09 11.79 -7.08
C TRP A 45 26.46 10.57 -6.21
N ARG A 46 27.06 10.78 -5.03
CA ARG A 46 27.62 9.72 -4.16
C ARG A 46 26.69 9.33 -3.01
N ARG A 47 25.38 9.24 -3.28
CA ARG A 47 24.34 8.93 -2.29
C ARG A 47 24.68 7.71 -1.43
N GLU A 48 24.88 6.55 -2.06
CA GLU A 48 25.16 5.29 -1.35
C GLU A 48 26.39 5.38 -0.44
N GLY A 49 27.45 6.03 -0.93
CA GLY A 49 28.66 6.24 -0.14
C GLY A 49 28.42 7.13 1.08
N LEU A 50 27.60 8.17 0.96
CA LEU A 50 27.23 9.03 2.09
C LEU A 50 26.38 8.26 3.11
N ILE A 51 25.31 7.60 2.67
CA ILE A 51 24.43 6.83 3.55
C ILE A 51 25.23 5.76 4.30
N GLY A 52 26.11 5.03 3.60
CA GLY A 52 27.01 4.05 4.20
C GLY A 52 27.90 4.67 5.29
N ARG A 53 28.55 5.81 5.02
CA ARG A 53 29.40 6.51 6.01
C ARG A 53 28.62 6.95 7.23
N ILE A 54 27.40 7.44 7.06
CA ILE A 54 26.55 7.89 8.17
C ILE A 54 26.17 6.70 9.05
N ARG A 55 25.71 5.59 8.45
CA ARG A 55 25.38 4.36 9.16
C ARG A 55 26.60 3.77 9.89
N MET A 56 27.78 3.76 9.27
CA MET A 56 29.04 3.30 9.89
C MET A 56 29.43 4.10 11.14
N ARG A 57 28.99 5.36 11.24
CA ARG A 57 29.19 6.21 12.43
C ARG A 57 28.15 5.97 13.54
N GLY A 58 27.27 4.98 13.36
CA GLY A 58 26.27 4.57 14.35
C GLY A 58 24.97 5.38 14.32
N PHE A 59 24.77 6.22 13.30
CA PHE A 59 23.52 6.96 13.15
C PHE A 59 22.45 6.10 12.46
N ASN A 60 21.21 6.23 12.92
CA ASN A 60 20.05 5.60 12.32
C ASN A 60 19.57 6.42 11.11
N VAL A 61 19.76 5.90 9.90
CA VAL A 61 19.29 6.52 8.66
C VAL A 61 18.20 5.67 8.05
N ARG A 62 17.04 6.30 7.77
CA ARG A 62 15.94 5.68 7.04
C ARG A 62 15.83 6.30 5.65
N THR A 63 16.09 5.49 4.62
CA THR A 63 15.94 5.87 3.20
C THR A 63 14.56 5.49 2.66
N LEU A 64 14.25 5.96 1.45
CA LEU A 64 13.09 5.50 0.68
C LEU A 64 13.18 4.00 0.36
N GLU A 65 14.37 3.49 0.06
CA GLU A 65 14.62 2.05 -0.13
C GLU A 65 14.30 1.24 1.13
N ASP A 66 14.69 1.73 2.32
CA ASP A 66 14.35 1.06 3.58
C ASP A 66 12.83 1.01 3.78
N ARG A 67 12.13 2.10 3.40
CA ARG A 67 10.66 2.18 3.47
C ARG A 67 10.01 1.18 2.53
N VAL A 68 10.45 1.11 1.27
CA VAL A 68 9.98 0.11 0.29
C VAL A 68 10.23 -1.30 0.83
N THR A 69 11.42 -1.56 1.36
CA THR A 69 11.80 -2.86 1.93
C THR A 69 10.88 -3.26 3.09
N ALA A 70 10.56 -2.31 3.97
CA ALA A 70 9.72 -2.50 5.14
C ALA A 70 8.21 -2.63 4.84
N LEU A 71 7.78 -2.34 3.61
CA LEU A 71 6.38 -2.54 3.21
C LEU A 71 6.00 -4.02 3.34
N ARG A 72 4.79 -4.25 3.86
CA ARG A 72 4.18 -5.58 3.92
C ARG A 72 3.86 -6.02 2.50
N GLY A 73 4.53 -7.07 2.04
CA GLY A 73 4.20 -7.69 0.77
C GLY A 73 3.02 -8.66 0.84
N ILE A 74 2.68 -9.22 -0.31
CA ILE A 74 1.81 -10.38 -0.43
C ILE A 74 2.33 -11.54 0.43
N LYS A 75 1.41 -12.37 0.89
CA LYS A 75 1.70 -13.58 1.67
C LYS A 75 0.98 -14.74 1.00
N HIS A 76 1.42 -15.97 1.26
CA HIS A 76 0.58 -17.11 0.86
C HIS A 76 -0.75 -17.07 1.63
N VAL A 77 -1.84 -17.17 0.89
CA VAL A 77 -3.20 -17.29 1.40
C VAL A 77 -3.93 -18.33 0.58
N GLU A 78 -4.81 -19.08 1.23
CA GLU A 78 -5.70 -20.02 0.56
C GLU A 78 -6.53 -19.28 -0.52
N PRO A 79 -6.91 -19.96 -1.62
CA PRO A 79 -7.81 -19.40 -2.62
C PRO A 79 -9.21 -19.14 -2.04
N PRO A 80 -10.08 -18.39 -2.73
CA PRO A 80 -11.49 -18.28 -2.38
C PRO A 80 -12.13 -19.68 -2.23
N GLY A 81 -12.81 -19.90 -1.11
CA GLY A 81 -13.49 -21.16 -0.81
C GLY A 81 -14.94 -21.18 -1.32
N PRO A 82 -15.76 -22.16 -0.90
CA PRO A 82 -17.13 -22.28 -1.35
C PRO A 82 -17.97 -21.04 -1.02
N GLU A 83 -18.94 -20.74 -1.88
CA GLU A 83 -19.94 -19.70 -1.64
C GLU A 83 -20.94 -20.10 -0.56
N GLY A 84 -21.31 -19.14 0.28
CA GLY A 84 -22.42 -19.24 1.20
C GLY A 84 -23.27 -17.98 1.23
N ALA A 85 -24.31 -17.99 2.05
CA ALA A 85 -25.16 -16.83 2.29
C ALA A 85 -24.78 -16.12 3.59
N ARG A 86 -24.80 -14.79 3.58
CA ARG A 86 -24.80 -13.98 4.79
C ARG A 86 -26.08 -13.16 4.84
N VAL A 87 -26.95 -13.48 5.79
CA VAL A 87 -28.13 -12.65 6.10
C VAL A 87 -27.67 -11.30 6.64
N LEU A 88 -28.22 -10.22 6.09
CA LEU A 88 -27.94 -8.85 6.51
C LEU A 88 -28.77 -8.52 7.74
N HIS A 89 -28.16 -7.83 8.71
CA HIS A 89 -28.86 -7.44 9.93
C HIS A 89 -29.64 -6.13 9.76
N HIS A 90 -29.30 -5.34 8.74
CA HIS A 90 -29.95 -4.06 8.48
C HIS A 90 -30.14 -3.82 6.97
N PRO A 91 -31.29 -3.27 6.51
CA PRO A 91 -31.53 -3.05 5.07
C PRO A 91 -30.56 -2.09 4.38
N LYS A 92 -29.91 -1.20 5.16
CA LYS A 92 -28.89 -0.25 4.65
C LYS A 92 -27.47 -0.79 4.72
N GLU A 93 -27.29 -2.01 5.23
CA GLU A 93 -25.99 -2.66 5.30
C GLU A 93 -25.49 -2.96 3.87
N ARG A 94 -24.26 -2.56 3.58
CA ARG A 94 -23.59 -2.86 2.31
C ARG A 94 -22.35 -3.68 2.59
N ILE A 95 -22.21 -4.78 1.87
CA ILE A 95 -21.02 -5.60 1.85
C ILE A 95 -20.38 -5.43 0.48
N ALA A 96 -19.09 -5.15 0.44
CA ALA A 96 -18.30 -5.09 -0.76
C ALA A 96 -17.17 -6.11 -0.69
N HIS A 97 -16.86 -6.74 -1.82
CA HIS A 97 -15.66 -7.56 -1.98
C HIS A 97 -14.59 -6.77 -2.73
N PHE A 98 -13.33 -7.17 -2.62
CA PHE A 98 -12.27 -6.56 -3.42
C PHE A 98 -12.24 -7.24 -4.79
N ASP A 99 -12.55 -6.48 -5.84
CA ASP A 99 -12.66 -6.98 -7.20
C ASP A 99 -11.27 -7.14 -7.82
N SER A 100 -10.97 -8.31 -8.35
CA SER A 100 -9.64 -8.65 -8.90
C SER A 100 -9.31 -7.94 -10.21
N THR A 101 -10.32 -7.48 -10.95
CA THR A 101 -10.15 -6.80 -12.24
C THR A 101 -10.04 -5.29 -12.06
N ARG A 102 -10.92 -4.72 -11.23
CA ARG A 102 -10.97 -3.28 -10.95
C ARG A 102 -9.99 -2.86 -9.87
N LEU A 103 -9.50 -3.79 -9.05
CA LEU A 103 -8.63 -3.54 -7.90
C LEU A 103 -9.23 -2.53 -6.91
N HIS A 104 -10.56 -2.64 -6.71
CA HIS A 104 -11.35 -1.76 -5.86
C HIS A 104 -12.42 -2.55 -5.11
N TRP A 105 -12.88 -2.00 -3.99
CA TRP A 105 -14.06 -2.52 -3.29
C TRP A 105 -15.33 -2.33 -4.14
N CYS A 106 -15.97 -3.42 -4.54
CA CYS A 106 -17.22 -3.44 -5.28
C CYS A 106 -18.37 -4.00 -4.43
N ASP A 107 -19.44 -3.21 -4.29
CA ASP A 107 -20.65 -3.59 -3.54
C ASP A 107 -21.24 -4.88 -4.13
N LEU A 108 -21.54 -5.85 -3.26
CA LEU A 108 -22.23 -7.08 -3.61
C LEU A 108 -23.74 -6.84 -3.69
N PRO A 109 -24.43 -7.46 -4.66
CA PRO A 109 -25.88 -7.36 -4.76
C PRO A 109 -26.54 -8.07 -3.56
N THR A 110 -27.62 -7.47 -3.06
CA THR A 110 -28.49 -8.11 -2.08
C THR A 110 -29.44 -9.08 -2.80
N VAL A 111 -29.60 -10.27 -2.23
CA VAL A 111 -30.51 -11.32 -2.70
C VAL A 111 -31.52 -11.68 -1.61
N ASP A 112 -32.64 -12.29 -1.98
CA ASP A 112 -33.55 -12.91 -1.01
C ASP A 112 -32.99 -14.28 -0.58
N HIS A 113 -32.98 -14.53 0.74
CA HIS A 113 -32.61 -15.80 1.32
C HIS A 113 -33.61 -16.18 2.41
N GLY A 114 -34.67 -16.88 2.02
CA GLY A 114 -35.74 -17.30 2.94
C GLY A 114 -36.55 -16.12 3.47
N GLY A 115 -36.88 -15.16 2.60
CA GLY A 115 -37.63 -13.96 2.97
C GLY A 115 -36.81 -12.89 3.71
N LYS A 116 -35.48 -13.04 3.74
CA LYS A 116 -34.56 -12.09 4.39
C LYS A 116 -33.51 -11.60 3.38
N PRO A 117 -33.13 -10.30 3.43
CA PRO A 117 -32.05 -9.78 2.60
C PRO A 117 -30.71 -10.42 3.01
N ALA A 118 -29.97 -10.92 2.04
CA ALA A 118 -28.67 -11.54 2.22
C ALA A 118 -27.69 -11.15 1.11
N VAL A 119 -26.42 -11.46 1.28
CA VAL A 119 -25.42 -11.44 0.20
C VAL A 119 -24.87 -12.84 -0.03
N ARG A 120 -24.61 -13.18 -1.30
CA ARG A 120 -23.88 -14.39 -1.69
C ARG A 120 -22.40 -14.03 -1.76
N ILE A 121 -21.57 -14.83 -1.12
CA ILE A 121 -20.16 -14.53 -1.02
C ILE A 121 -19.32 -15.79 -0.80
N ALA A 122 -18.18 -15.85 -1.47
CA ALA A 122 -17.17 -16.89 -1.24
C ALA A 122 -16.58 -16.80 0.17
N SER A 123 -16.21 -17.95 0.73
CA SER A 123 -15.44 -17.99 1.95
C SER A 123 -13.96 -17.65 1.69
N ASN A 124 -13.23 -17.27 2.74
CA ASN A 124 -11.81 -16.89 2.70
C ASN A 124 -11.49 -15.69 1.78
N ILE A 125 -12.42 -14.76 1.56
CA ILE A 125 -12.13 -13.51 0.84
C ILE A 125 -12.20 -12.31 1.76
N ALA A 126 -11.49 -11.25 1.39
CA ALA A 126 -11.56 -9.98 2.09
C ALA A 126 -12.84 -9.23 1.71
N ILE A 127 -13.47 -8.62 2.72
CA ILE A 127 -14.65 -7.76 2.54
C ILE A 127 -14.56 -6.45 3.30
N ARG A 128 -15.31 -5.48 2.79
CA ARG A 128 -15.62 -4.23 3.45
C ARG A 128 -17.11 -4.17 3.74
N ARG A 129 -17.47 -3.90 4.99
CA ARG A 129 -18.84 -3.73 5.46
C ARG A 129 -19.09 -2.28 5.82
N ARG A 130 -20.21 -1.72 5.36
CA ARG A 130 -20.70 -0.41 5.78
C ARG A 130 -22.11 -0.52 6.32
N LYS A 131 -22.32 -0.09 7.56
CA LYS A 131 -23.66 -0.04 8.19
C LYS A 131 -24.44 1.23 7.82
N SER A 132 -23.72 2.30 7.46
CA SER A 132 -24.28 3.61 7.10
C SER A 132 -23.29 4.40 6.23
N ARG A 133 -23.50 5.72 6.07
CA ARG A 133 -22.57 6.62 5.37
C ARG A 133 -21.21 6.77 6.10
N GLY A 134 -21.07 6.29 7.34
CA GLY A 134 -19.85 6.41 8.13
C GLY A 134 -18.72 5.44 7.76
N HIS A 135 -17.81 5.25 8.72
CA HIS A 135 -16.64 4.37 8.62
C HIS A 135 -17.02 2.94 8.22
N ALA A 136 -16.11 2.30 7.48
CA ALA A 136 -16.24 0.92 7.08
C ALA A 136 -15.48 0.00 8.03
N ASP A 137 -16.03 -1.19 8.26
CA ASP A 137 -15.39 -2.29 8.96
C ASP A 137 -14.87 -3.31 7.94
N TYR A 138 -13.78 -3.99 8.24
CA TYR A 138 -13.16 -4.95 7.33
C TYR A 138 -13.12 -6.34 7.95
N TYR A 139 -13.31 -7.37 7.11
CA TYR A 139 -13.36 -8.76 7.56
C TYR A 139 -12.72 -9.70 6.54
N ILE A 140 -12.36 -10.90 6.99
CA ILE A 140 -12.15 -12.07 6.13
C ILE A 140 -13.34 -13.00 6.33
N THR A 141 -13.92 -13.51 5.24
CA THR A 141 -15.04 -14.45 5.32
C THR A 141 -14.56 -15.83 5.74
N ALA A 142 -15.37 -16.56 6.53
CA ALA A 142 -15.09 -17.93 6.93
C ALA A 142 -16.35 -18.79 6.74
N PRO A 143 -16.21 -20.03 6.24
CA PRO A 143 -17.36 -20.91 6.07
C PRO A 143 -17.85 -21.41 7.44
N VAL A 144 -19.16 -21.63 7.54
CA VAL A 144 -19.81 -22.28 8.69
C VAL A 144 -20.43 -23.60 8.21
N VAL A 145 -20.58 -24.56 9.12
CA VAL A 145 -21.03 -25.95 8.84
C VAL A 145 -22.38 -26.01 8.09
N ASN A 146 -23.24 -25.01 8.24
CA ASN A 146 -24.56 -24.91 7.61
C ASN A 146 -24.56 -24.21 6.23
N GLY A 147 -23.41 -23.92 5.64
CA GLY A 147 -23.32 -23.18 4.37
C GLY A 147 -23.52 -21.65 4.52
N GLU A 148 -23.57 -21.14 5.75
CA GLU A 148 -23.51 -19.70 6.01
C GLU A 148 -22.07 -19.19 6.02
N ILE A 149 -21.94 -17.87 5.91
CA ILE A 149 -20.66 -17.16 6.00
C ILE A 149 -20.58 -16.37 7.32
N ASN A 150 -19.48 -16.60 8.05
CA ASN A 150 -19.09 -15.77 9.18
C ASN A 150 -18.06 -14.71 8.77
N PHE A 151 -17.98 -13.63 9.54
CA PHE A 151 -17.07 -12.52 9.30
C PHE A 151 -16.04 -12.42 10.43
N LEU A 152 -14.77 -12.67 10.11
CA LEU A 152 -13.65 -12.56 11.05
C LEU A 152 -13.06 -11.14 10.97
N PRO A 153 -13.11 -10.34 12.05
CA PRO A 153 -12.65 -8.95 12.02
C PRO A 153 -11.18 -8.80 11.61
N THR A 154 -10.89 -7.79 10.80
CA THR A 154 -9.52 -7.42 10.44
C THR A 154 -9.41 -5.91 10.22
N LYS A 155 -8.19 -5.42 9.95
CA LYS A 155 -7.93 -4.03 9.58
C LYS A 155 -7.89 -3.88 8.06
N GLU A 156 -8.18 -2.69 7.55
CA GLU A 156 -8.18 -2.38 6.11
C GLU A 156 -6.91 -2.84 5.40
N ILE A 157 -5.74 -2.46 5.92
CA ILE A 157 -4.45 -2.83 5.35
C ILE A 157 -4.31 -4.35 5.24
N ALA A 158 -4.73 -5.10 6.27
CA ALA A 158 -4.66 -6.56 6.26
C ALA A 158 -5.67 -7.20 5.30
N ALA A 159 -6.86 -6.61 5.15
CA ALA A 159 -7.87 -7.03 4.18
C ALA A 159 -7.38 -6.81 2.73
N LEU A 160 -6.82 -5.65 2.42
CA LEU A 160 -6.24 -5.35 1.11
C LEU A 160 -5.07 -6.28 0.80
N ILE A 161 -4.13 -6.47 1.73
CA ILE A 161 -3.01 -7.40 1.52
C ILE A 161 -3.51 -8.84 1.29
N HIS A 162 -4.55 -9.28 2.00
CA HIS A 162 -5.17 -10.60 1.76
C HIS A 162 -5.74 -10.69 0.34
N ALA A 163 -6.48 -9.67 -0.11
CA ALA A 163 -7.05 -9.64 -1.46
C ALA A 163 -5.96 -9.65 -2.54
N TYR A 164 -4.98 -8.75 -2.46
CA TYR A 164 -3.85 -8.74 -3.40
C TYR A 164 -3.08 -10.06 -3.41
N SER A 165 -2.95 -10.72 -2.25
CA SER A 165 -2.31 -12.03 -2.17
C SER A 165 -3.08 -13.12 -2.92
N GLN A 166 -4.42 -13.08 -2.93
CA GLN A 166 -5.23 -14.01 -3.73
C GLN A 166 -5.10 -13.70 -5.22
N ILE A 167 -5.22 -12.42 -5.59
CA ILE A 167 -5.14 -11.97 -6.99
C ILE A 167 -3.78 -12.34 -7.58
N ALA A 168 -2.68 -12.02 -6.90
CA ALA A 168 -1.33 -12.30 -7.39
C ALA A 168 -1.03 -13.80 -7.56
N GLN A 169 -1.68 -14.67 -6.77
CA GLN A 169 -1.55 -16.13 -6.91
C GLN A 169 -2.33 -16.69 -8.11
N GLU A 170 -3.42 -16.04 -8.50
CA GLU A 170 -4.21 -16.41 -9.66
C GLU A 170 -3.62 -15.81 -10.94
N HIS A 171 -3.58 -14.47 -11.02
CA HIS A 171 -3.02 -13.71 -12.13
C HIS A 171 -2.48 -12.35 -11.63
N PRO A 172 -1.17 -12.06 -11.79
CA PRO A 172 -0.60 -10.77 -11.42
C PRO A 172 -1.33 -9.61 -12.11
N PRO A 173 -1.91 -8.66 -11.36
CA PRO A 173 -2.55 -7.49 -11.94
C PRO A 173 -1.51 -6.56 -12.58
N VAL A 174 -1.93 -5.87 -13.64
CA VAL A 174 -1.07 -4.92 -14.37
C VAL A 174 -1.67 -3.51 -14.27
N LEU A 175 -0.88 -2.54 -13.83
CA LEU A 175 -1.21 -1.13 -13.96
C LEU A 175 -0.52 -0.52 -15.17
N ARG A 176 -1.22 0.41 -15.81
CA ARG A 176 -0.75 1.13 -16.99
C ARG A 176 -0.14 2.47 -16.61
N TYR A 177 0.94 2.85 -17.28
CA TYR A 177 1.56 4.16 -17.14
C TYR A 177 1.80 4.81 -18.49
N THR A 178 1.87 6.14 -18.51
CA THR A 178 2.40 6.91 -19.65
C THR A 178 3.78 7.48 -19.29
N LEU A 179 4.64 7.64 -20.29
CA LEU A 179 5.98 8.24 -20.14
C LEU A 179 6.06 9.48 -21.03
N ALA A 180 6.32 10.64 -20.42
CA ALA A 180 6.58 11.90 -21.10
C ALA A 180 7.59 12.71 -20.30
N ASP A 181 8.55 13.34 -20.98
CA ASP A 181 9.58 14.19 -20.37
C ASP A 181 10.29 13.54 -19.15
N ASP A 182 10.67 12.27 -19.29
CA ASP A 182 11.28 11.45 -18.22
C ASP A 182 10.44 11.31 -16.93
N ILE A 183 9.13 11.53 -17.03
CA ILE A 183 8.18 11.33 -15.94
C ILE A 183 7.20 10.21 -16.30
N TYR A 184 7.14 9.22 -15.43
CA TYR A 184 6.15 8.15 -15.44
C TYR A 184 4.89 8.64 -14.75
N SER A 185 3.77 8.60 -15.45
CA SER A 185 2.47 8.99 -14.95
C SER A 185 1.60 7.75 -14.75
N ILE A 186 1.30 7.45 -13.48
CA ILE A 186 0.52 6.27 -13.06
C ILE A 186 -0.78 6.77 -12.41
N PRO A 187 -1.94 6.64 -13.09
CA PRO A 187 -3.23 6.99 -12.49
C PRO A 187 -3.52 6.19 -11.21
N ARG A 188 -3.73 6.88 -10.09
CA ARG A 188 -4.01 6.29 -8.77
C ARG A 188 -5.36 5.58 -8.76
N GLN A 189 -6.31 5.98 -9.62
CA GLN A 189 -7.63 5.32 -9.66
C GLN A 189 -7.61 3.96 -10.35
N GLN A 190 -6.48 3.49 -10.88
CA GLN A 190 -6.41 2.12 -11.39
C GLN A 190 -6.45 1.07 -10.29
N ALA A 191 -6.06 1.42 -9.06
CA ALA A 191 -6.04 0.48 -7.95
C ALA A 191 -6.13 1.17 -6.59
N GLN A 192 -6.96 0.62 -5.71
CA GLN A 192 -6.94 0.97 -4.30
C GLN A 192 -5.80 0.20 -3.60
N LEU A 193 -4.73 0.91 -3.25
CA LEU A 193 -3.57 0.33 -2.55
C LEU A 193 -3.70 0.48 -1.03
N PRO A 194 -3.02 -0.36 -0.22
CA PRO A 194 -2.92 -0.12 1.22
C PRO A 194 -2.21 1.22 1.52
N GLU A 195 -2.70 1.96 2.50
CA GLU A 195 -2.21 3.31 2.85
C GLU A 195 -0.67 3.42 2.95
N PRO A 196 0.07 2.52 3.63
CA PRO A 196 1.53 2.62 3.67
C PRO A 196 2.23 2.55 2.31
N HIS A 197 1.64 1.85 1.33
CA HIS A 197 2.18 1.78 -0.02
C HIS A 197 1.93 3.10 -0.76
N GLN A 198 0.73 3.69 -0.60
CA GLN A 198 0.41 5.00 -1.15
C GLN A 198 1.33 6.08 -0.58
N GLU A 199 1.61 6.06 0.74
CA GLU A 199 2.49 7.03 1.38
C GLU A 199 3.91 7.01 0.80
N VAL A 200 4.45 5.83 0.50
CA VAL A 200 5.78 5.71 -0.13
C VAL A 200 5.74 6.21 -1.58
N LEU A 201 4.69 5.89 -2.34
CA LEU A 201 4.51 6.44 -3.70
C LEU A 201 4.39 7.97 -3.69
N ASP A 202 3.65 8.53 -2.73
CA ASP A 202 3.51 9.98 -2.54
C ASP A 202 4.85 10.66 -2.16
N MET A 203 5.82 9.92 -1.59
CA MET A 203 7.17 10.42 -1.33
C MET A 203 8.07 10.35 -2.57
N LEU A 204 7.85 9.35 -3.43
CA LEU A 204 8.59 9.19 -4.70
C LEU A 204 8.08 10.14 -5.79
N ALA A 205 6.83 10.56 -5.72
CA ALA A 205 6.21 11.44 -6.69
C ALA A 205 6.66 12.90 -6.55
N VAL A 206 6.73 13.60 -7.69
CA VAL A 206 7.03 15.04 -7.77
C VAL A 206 5.99 15.84 -6.98
N ASP A 207 4.72 15.44 -7.11
CA ASP A 207 3.58 16.00 -6.41
C ASP A 207 2.70 14.86 -5.87
N LYS A 208 1.84 15.18 -4.88
CA LYS A 208 0.88 14.22 -4.32
C LYS A 208 -0.44 14.19 -5.10
N ALA A 209 -0.47 14.82 -6.28
CA ALA A 209 -1.68 14.95 -7.06
C ALA A 209 -2.03 13.64 -7.77
N GLU A 210 -3.15 13.67 -8.48
CA GLU A 210 -3.49 12.66 -9.46
C GLU A 210 -2.96 13.12 -10.82
N PRO A 211 -2.30 12.26 -11.61
CA PRO A 211 -1.80 10.91 -11.30
C PRO A 211 -0.52 10.95 -10.47
N TRP A 212 -0.02 9.79 -9.98
CA TRP A 212 1.35 9.74 -9.44
C TRP A 212 2.35 10.04 -10.56
N ARG A 213 3.08 11.14 -10.42
CA ARG A 213 4.12 11.57 -11.37
C ARG A 213 5.50 11.22 -10.81
N ILE A 214 6.07 10.10 -11.25
CA ILE A 214 7.32 9.53 -10.76
C ILE A 214 8.46 9.84 -11.75
N PRO A 215 9.54 10.52 -11.33
CA PRO A 215 10.71 10.73 -12.18
C PRO A 215 11.40 9.41 -12.56
N ALA A 216 11.93 9.34 -13.78
CA ALA A 216 12.65 8.16 -14.29
C ALA A 216 13.75 7.63 -13.35
N PRO A 217 14.57 8.45 -12.67
CA PRO A 217 15.62 7.94 -11.77
C PRO A 217 15.11 7.10 -10.58
N VAL A 218 13.84 7.23 -10.20
CA VAL A 218 13.26 6.53 -9.04
C VAL A 218 12.12 5.57 -9.43
N ILE A 219 11.93 5.33 -10.74
CA ILE A 219 10.86 4.44 -11.21
C ILE A 219 11.03 3.01 -10.69
N GLU A 220 12.26 2.51 -10.57
CA GLU A 220 12.53 1.17 -10.05
C GLU A 220 12.10 1.03 -8.58
N LEU A 221 12.22 2.10 -7.78
CA LEU A 221 11.70 2.10 -6.41
C LEU A 221 10.18 2.07 -6.38
N ALA A 222 9.52 2.82 -7.26
CA ALA A 222 8.07 2.81 -7.39
C ALA A 222 7.57 1.43 -7.86
N ALA A 223 8.23 0.83 -8.86
CA ALA A 223 7.97 -0.53 -9.31
C ALA A 223 8.14 -1.54 -8.16
N GLY A 224 9.16 -1.36 -7.31
CA GLY A 224 9.34 -2.13 -6.08
C GLY A 224 8.15 -2.04 -5.10
N VAL A 225 7.49 -0.88 -4.99
CA VAL A 225 6.27 -0.72 -4.17
C VAL A 225 5.11 -1.54 -4.75
N PHE A 226 4.88 -1.47 -6.06
CA PHE A 226 3.83 -2.25 -6.72
C PHE A 226 4.12 -3.76 -6.67
N ALA A 227 5.37 -4.16 -6.87
CA ALA A 227 5.80 -5.55 -6.79
C ALA A 227 5.55 -6.17 -5.41
N LYS A 228 5.58 -5.39 -4.31
CA LYS A 228 5.17 -5.87 -2.97
C LYS A 228 3.73 -6.39 -2.96
N LEU A 229 2.86 -5.84 -3.81
CA LEU A 229 1.46 -6.23 -3.94
C LEU A 229 1.23 -7.24 -5.07
N GLY A 230 2.30 -7.74 -5.70
CA GLY A 230 2.22 -8.61 -6.89
C GLY A 230 1.71 -7.88 -8.14
N ILE A 231 1.82 -6.56 -8.18
CA ILE A 231 1.36 -5.72 -9.29
C ILE A 231 2.54 -5.43 -10.22
N ASP A 232 2.33 -5.64 -11.52
CA ASP A 232 3.28 -5.26 -12.57
C ASP A 232 2.93 -3.88 -13.17
N LEU A 233 3.96 -3.16 -13.63
CA LEU A 233 3.81 -1.91 -14.38
C LEU A 233 4.07 -2.13 -15.86
N GLN A 234 3.18 -1.63 -16.71
CA GLN A 234 3.35 -1.70 -18.17
C GLN A 234 3.00 -0.37 -18.84
N PRO A 235 3.65 -0.01 -19.96
CA PRO A 235 3.27 1.17 -20.70
C PRO A 235 1.83 1.05 -21.23
N GLN A 236 1.13 2.18 -21.26
CA GLN A 236 -0.13 2.35 -21.97
C GLN A 236 0.18 2.34 -23.47
N ARG A 237 -0.45 1.42 -24.19
CA ARG A 237 -0.37 1.35 -25.66
C ARG A 237 -1.35 2.32 -26.30
#